data_AF-A0A1G2EDD1-F1
#
_entry.id   AF-A0A1G2EDD1-F1
#
_cell.length_a   1.000
_cell.length_b   1.000
_cell.length_c   1.000
_cell.angle_alpha   90.00
_cell.angle_beta   90.00
_cell.angle_gamma   90.00
#
_symmetry.space_group_name_H-M   'P 1'
#
loop_
_entity.id
_entity.type
_entity.pdbx_description
1 polymer ?
#
loop_
_entity_poly.entity_id
_entity_poly.type
_entity_poly.pdbx_seq_one_letter_code
_entity_poly.pdbx_strand_id
1 'polypeptide(L)' 'MEKVITIPREMARKGEIVIIPRKEYEEFSRWKTFVKAFKVFKPTSGQREDLKSARTDYKKGKYINLNEFKSKLENRN' A
#
# COMPACT_ATOMS: atom_id res chain seq x y z
N MET A 1 -9.84 -21.35 37.98
CA MET A 1 -10.87 -20.29 38.00
C MET A 1 -11.32 -20.06 36.57
N GLU A 2 -12.56 -20.39 36.24
CA GLU A 2 -13.13 -20.10 34.92
C GLU A 2 -13.38 -18.60 34.79
N LYS A 3 -12.86 -18.00 33.72
CA LYS A 3 -13.16 -16.61 33.36
C LYS A 3 -14.44 -16.59 32.53
N VAL A 4 -15.55 -16.26 33.17
CA VAL A 4 -16.82 -16.00 32.47
C VAL A 4 -16.73 -14.62 31.83
N ILE A 5 -16.79 -14.57 30.49
CA ILE A 5 -16.80 -13.32 29.72
C ILE A 5 -18.25 -13.05 29.31
N THR A 6 -18.86 -12.03 29.90
CA THR A 6 -20.25 -11.65 29.62
C THR A 6 -20.31 -10.64 28.49
N ILE A 7 -21.09 -10.93 27.44
CA ILE A 7 -21.28 -10.03 26.31
C ILE A 7 -22.71 -9.46 26.35
N PRO A 8 -22.88 -8.14 26.44
CA PRO A 8 -24.19 -7.48 26.36
C PRO A 8 -25.00 -7.89 25.13
N ARG A 9 -26.29 -8.23 25.34
CA ARG A 9 -27.22 -8.65 24.27
C ARG A 9 -27.37 -7.61 23.16
N GLU A 10 -27.21 -6.34 23.47
CA GLU A 10 -27.29 -5.26 22.48
C GLU A 10 -26.16 -5.33 21.44
N MET A 11 -24.98 -5.82 21.84
CA MET A 11 -23.86 -6.03 20.91
C MET A 11 -24.11 -7.26 20.01
N ALA A 12 -24.78 -8.29 20.53
CA ALA A 12 -25.14 -9.47 19.76
C ALA A 12 -26.20 -9.23 18.67
N ARG A 13 -26.93 -8.10 18.74
CA ARG A 13 -27.89 -7.71 17.71
C ARG A 13 -27.24 -7.13 16.44
N LYS A 14 -25.95 -6.77 16.48
CA LYS A 14 -25.24 -6.13 15.37
C LYS A 14 -24.61 -7.12 14.38
N GLY A 15 -24.73 -8.43 14.63
CA GLY A 15 -24.20 -9.49 13.78
C GLY A 15 -23.48 -10.57 14.58
N GLU A 16 -22.67 -11.37 13.89
CA GLU A 16 -21.85 -12.41 14.52
C GLU A 16 -20.73 -11.80 15.37
N ILE A 17 -20.57 -12.31 16.58
CA ILE A 17 -19.51 -11.89 17.52
C ILE A 17 -18.44 -12.97 17.55
N VAL A 18 -17.18 -12.55 17.39
CA VAL A 18 -16.02 -13.44 17.48
C VAL A 18 -15.12 -12.95 18.60
N ILE A 19 -14.68 -13.88 19.46
CA ILE A 19 -13.69 -13.60 20.50
C ILE A 19 -12.31 -13.87 19.92
N ILE A 20 -11.46 -12.85 19.92
CA ILE A 20 -10.07 -12.97 19.50
C ILE A 20 -9.13 -12.46 20.59
N PRO A 21 -7.92 -13.02 20.71
CA PRO A 21 -6.89 -12.50 21.58
C PRO A 21 -6.58 -11.03 21.29
N ARG A 22 -6.34 -10.25 22.35
CA ARG A 22 -6.06 -8.81 22.24
C ARG A 22 -4.90 -8.51 21.28
N LYS A 23 -3.82 -9.31 21.35
CA LYS A 23 -2.64 -9.14 20.51
C LYS A 23 -2.98 -9.25 19.02
N GLU A 24 -3.79 -10.24 18.66
CA GLU A 24 -4.24 -10.46 17.28
C GLU A 24 -5.12 -9.32 16.80
N TYR A 25 -6.07 -8.86 17.63
CA TYR A 25 -6.90 -7.69 17.30
C TYR A 25 -6.05 -6.45 17.01
N GLU A 26 -5.03 -6.19 17.83
CA GLU A 26 -4.13 -5.04 17.65
C GLU A 26 -3.31 -5.15 16.37
N GLU A 27 -2.81 -6.35 16.03
CA GLU A 27 -2.16 -6.59 14.74
C GLU A 27 -3.11 -6.35 13.56
N PHE A 28 -4.30 -6.94 13.56
CA PHE A 28 -5.29 -6.72 12.49
C PHE A 28 -5.68 -5.25 12.33
N SER A 29 -5.85 -4.53 13.44
CA SER A 29 -6.15 -3.09 13.43
C SER A 29 -5.02 -2.25 12.82
N ARG A 30 -3.76 -2.59 13.16
CA ARG A 30 -2.58 -1.97 12.55
C ARG A 30 -2.52 -2.25 11.06
N TRP A 31 -2.75 -3.49 10.63
CA TRP A 31 -2.81 -3.86 9.21
C TRP A 31 -3.90 -3.10 8.46
N LYS A 32 -5.11 -3.00 9.02
CA LYS A 32 -6.21 -2.25 8.41
C LYS A 32 -5.87 -0.76 8.23
N THR A 33 -5.19 -0.18 9.22
CA THR A 33 -4.72 1.21 9.16
C THR A 33 -3.60 1.37 8.13
N PHE A 34 -2.64 0.46 8.12
CA PHE A 34 -1.51 0.43 7.19
C PHE A 34 -2.00 0.30 5.74
N VAL A 35 -2.87 -0.66 5.44
CA VAL A 35 -3.45 -0.87 4.09
C VAL A 35 -4.21 0.37 3.60
N LYS A 36 -4.93 1.07 4.49
CA LYS A 36 -5.59 2.34 4.14
C LYS A 36 -4.60 3.49 3.90
N ALA A 37 -3.43 3.46 4.55
CA ALA A 37 -2.38 4.44 4.38
C ALA A 37 -1.59 4.27 3.07
N PHE A 38 -1.58 3.06 2.48
CA PHE A 38 -1.08 2.88 1.11
C PHE A 38 -2.05 3.51 0.12
N LYS A 39 -1.78 4.77 -0.20
CA LYS A 39 -2.31 5.40 -1.40
C LYS A 39 -1.66 4.69 -2.59
N VAL A 40 -2.26 3.59 -3.04
CA VAL A 40 -1.81 2.86 -4.23
C VAL A 40 -1.75 3.86 -5.36
N PHE A 41 -0.56 4.05 -5.92
CA PHE A 41 -0.35 4.94 -7.06
C PHE A 41 -1.25 4.46 -8.20
N LYS A 42 -2.29 5.24 -8.51
CA LYS A 42 -3.16 5.00 -9.67
C LYS A 42 -2.63 5.89 -10.80
N PRO A 43 -1.91 5.32 -11.78
CA PRO A 43 -1.40 6.12 -12.89
C PRO A 43 -2.55 6.67 -13.73
N THR A 44 -2.45 7.95 -14.05
CA THR A 44 -3.27 8.62 -15.07
C THR A 44 -3.05 7.97 -16.44
N SER A 45 -3.96 8.19 -17.41
CA SER A 45 -3.82 7.67 -18.78
C SER A 45 -2.46 7.97 -19.40
N GLY A 46 -2.01 9.24 -19.35
CA GLY A 46 -0.69 9.64 -19.84
C GLY A 46 0.46 8.91 -19.15
N GLN A 47 0.40 8.78 -17.82
CA GLN A 47 1.43 8.05 -17.06
C GLN A 47 1.50 6.56 -17.41
N ARG A 48 0.38 5.94 -17.82
CA ARG A 48 0.40 4.55 -18.31
C ARG A 48 1.11 4.44 -19.66
N GLU A 49 0.88 5.40 -20.55
CA GLU A 49 1.55 5.45 -21.84
C GLU A 49 3.05 5.70 -21.66
N ASP A 50 3.43 6.64 -20.78
CA ASP A 50 4.82 6.91 -20.43
C ASP A 50 5.51 5.64 -19.91
N LEU A 51 4.86 4.89 -19.00
CA LEU A 51 5.39 3.62 -18.51
C LEU A 51 5.53 2.56 -19.61
N LYS A 52 4.60 2.51 -20.56
CA LYS A 52 4.67 1.59 -21.71
C LYS A 52 5.84 1.94 -22.63
N SER A 53 6.02 3.23 -22.91
CA SER A 53 7.14 3.76 -23.69
C SER A 53 8.47 3.49 -22.98
N ALA A 54 8.58 3.83 -21.70
CA ALA A 54 9.78 3.58 -20.89
C ALA A 54 10.18 2.10 -20.87
N ARG A 55 9.22 1.18 -20.75
CA ARG A 55 9.50 -0.27 -20.84
C ARG A 55 10.03 -0.68 -22.21
N THR A 56 9.51 -0.07 -23.27
CA THR A 56 9.95 -0.35 -24.64
C THR A 56 11.36 0.18 -24.88
N ASP A 57 11.65 1.40 -24.40
CA ASP A 57 12.97 2.02 -24.48
C ASP A 57 14.01 1.23 -23.69
N TYR A 58 13.67 0.79 -22.47
CA TYR A 58 14.53 -0.07 -21.68
C TYR A 58 14.89 -1.37 -22.39
N LYS A 59 13.90 -2.05 -22.99
CA LYS A 59 14.14 -3.27 -23.80
C LYS A 59 15.05 -3.02 -25.01
N LYS A 60 14.99 -1.82 -25.58
CA LYS A 60 15.83 -1.40 -26.71
C LYS A 60 17.21 -0.88 -26.27
N GLY A 61 17.53 -0.91 -24.97
CA GLY A 61 18.78 -0.37 -24.42
C GLY A 61 18.85 1.15 -24.39
N LYS A 62 17.71 1.85 -24.58
CA LYS A 62 17.62 3.31 -24.53
C LYS A 62 17.38 3.76 -23.09
N TYR A 63 18.42 3.71 -22.28
CA TYR A 63 18.43 4.29 -20.94
C TYR A 63 19.70 5.11 -20.75
N ILE A 64 19.65 6.07 -19.85
CA ILE A 64 20.81 6.86 -19.45
C ILE A 64 21.35 6.34 -18.13
N ASN A 65 22.67 6.39 -17.97
CA ASN A 65 23.29 6.06 -16.69
C ASN A 65 23.27 7.26 -15.73
N LEU A 66 23.64 7.03 -14.47
CA LEU A 66 23.61 8.07 -13.43
C LEU A 66 24.51 9.27 -13.77
N ASN A 67 25.68 9.03 -14.38
CA ASN A 67 26.65 10.08 -14.71
C ASN A 67 26.15 10.94 -15.88
N GLU A 68 25.60 10.32 -16.91
CA GLU A 68 24.92 10.99 -18.03
C GLU A 68 23.72 11.79 -17.56
N PHE A 69 22.95 11.24 -16.62
CA PHE A 69 21.82 11.95 -16.03
C PHE A 69 22.27 13.20 -15.25
N LYS A 70 23.30 13.10 -14.41
CA LYS A 70 23.87 14.24 -13.69
C LYS A 70 24.38 15.32 -14.63
N SER A 71 25.17 14.96 -15.63
CA SER A 71 25.69 15.90 -16.62
C SER A 71 24.58 16.61 -17.41
N LYS A 72 23.48 15.90 -17.75
CA LYS A 72 22.33 16.52 -18.43
C LYS A 72 21.52 17.47 -17.55
N LEU A 73 21.51 17.27 -16.24
CA LEU A 73 20.87 18.19 -15.29
C LEU A 73 21.74 19.43 -15.04
N GLU A 74 23.05 19.24 -14.87
CA GLU A 74 24.00 20.33 -14.67
C GLU A 74 24.08 21.26 -15.88
N ASN A 75 24.03 20.71 -17.10
CA ASN A 75 23.98 21.49 -18.35
C ASN A 75 22.61 22.17 -18.63
N ARG A 76 21.61 21.99 -17.75
CA ARG A 76 20.27 22.57 -17.90
C ARG A 76 19.99 23.74 -16.96
N ASN A 77 20.96 24.08 -16.09
CA ASN A 77 21.02 25.32 -15.31
C ASN A 77 21.91 26.34 -16.00
#